data_AF-A0A1H7KH56-F1
#
_entry.id   AF-A0A1H7KH56-F1
#
_cell.length_a   1.000
_cell.length_b   1.000
_cell.length_c   1.000
_cell.angle_alpha   90.00
_cell.angle_beta   90.00
_cell.angle_gamma   90.00
#
_symmetry.space_group_name_H-M   'P 1'
#
loop_
_entity.id
_entity.type
_entity.pdbx_description
1 polymer ?
#
loop_
_entity_poly.entity_id
_entity_poly.type
_entity_poly.pdbx_seq_one_letter_code
_entity_poly.pdbx_strand_id
1 'polypeptide(L)'
;MLVKLLPRTLHALLDYMAALLLLIAPWVFHFNHERPAIALSILFGVTILVMSLLTNYEGGIRKTIPMDVHLYADVFGGAFLALSPWLLFFSETTYVFHLSMGLGLVLSGLLTKRESQRIYMPKPGDRHIYHG
;
A
#
# COMPACT_ATOMS: atom_id res chain seq x y z
N MET A 1 -22.41 -5.28 -2.41
CA MET A 1 -21.25 -5.88 -1.73
C MET A 1 -20.11 -5.92 -2.73
N LEU A 2 -19.04 -5.15 -2.54
CA LEU A 2 -17.88 -5.26 -3.43
C LEU A 2 -17.26 -6.65 -3.22
N VAL A 3 -17.03 -7.41 -4.30
CA VAL A 3 -16.46 -8.75 -4.20
C VAL A 3 -15.00 -8.60 -3.76
N LYS A 4 -14.68 -9.11 -2.56
CA LYS A 4 -13.31 -9.12 -2.01
C LYS A 4 -12.51 -10.25 -2.66
N LEU A 5 -11.86 -9.97 -3.78
CA LEU A 5 -11.14 -10.96 -4.58
C LEU A 5 -9.67 -11.08 -4.20
N LEU A 6 -9.02 -10.00 -3.75
CA LEU A 6 -7.58 -9.99 -3.47
C LEU A 6 -7.26 -10.56 -2.09
N PRO A 7 -6.44 -11.64 -2.01
CA PRO A 7 -5.88 -12.12 -0.75
C PRO A 7 -4.93 -11.08 -0.16
N ARG A 8 -4.89 -10.98 1.17
CA ARG A 8 -3.99 -10.05 1.88
C ARG A 8 -2.52 -10.33 1.65
N THR A 9 -2.13 -11.58 1.43
CA THR A 9 -0.75 -11.95 1.05
C THR A 9 -0.34 -11.28 -0.26
N LEU A 10 -1.24 -11.28 -1.24
CA LEU A 10 -1.01 -10.61 -2.51
C LEU A 10 -1.00 -9.09 -2.34
N HIS A 11 -1.91 -8.52 -1.55
CA HIS A 11 -1.89 -7.08 -1.22
C HIS A 11 -0.56 -6.67 -0.57
N ALA A 12 -0.07 -7.43 0.41
CA ALA A 12 1.21 -7.15 1.06
C ALA A 12 2.38 -7.17 0.05
N LEU A 13 2.40 -8.13 -0.89
CA LEU A 13 3.39 -8.14 -1.96
C LEU A 13 3.27 -6.88 -2.85
N LEU A 14 2.04 -6.49 -3.21
CA LEU A 14 1.79 -5.29 -4.00
C LEU A 14 2.27 -4.02 -3.28
N ASP A 15 2.09 -3.90 -1.97
CA ASP A 15 2.57 -2.75 -1.20
C ASP A 15 4.08 -2.62 -1.27
N TYR A 16 4.82 -3.71 -1.03
CA TYR A 16 6.29 -3.67 -1.07
C TYR A 16 6.81 -3.38 -2.47
N MET A 17 6.16 -3.92 -3.52
CA MET A 17 6.50 -3.62 -4.90
C MET A 17 6.18 -2.17 -5.27
N ALA A 18 5.01 -1.67 -4.88
CA ALA A 18 4.60 -0.28 -5.13
C ALA A 18 5.51 0.70 -4.40
N ALA A 19 5.83 0.45 -3.14
CA ALA A 19 6.75 1.26 -2.35
C ALA A 19 8.13 1.32 -3.02
N LEU A 20 8.72 0.17 -3.36
CA LEU A 20 10.02 0.13 -4.03
C LEU A 20 9.98 0.87 -5.37
N LEU A 21 8.95 0.62 -6.19
CA LEU A 21 8.81 1.24 -7.49
C LEU A 21 8.70 2.76 -7.37
N LEU A 22 7.86 3.27 -6.47
CA LEU A 22 7.73 4.72 -6.19
C LEU A 22 9.05 5.34 -5.72
N LEU A 23 9.81 4.64 -4.88
CA LEU A 23 11.09 5.11 -4.39
C LEU A 23 12.14 5.25 -5.50
N ILE A 24 12.16 4.35 -6.49
CA ILE A 24 13.16 4.38 -7.57
C ILE A 24 12.67 5.06 -8.85
N ALA A 25 11.36 5.31 -8.94
CA ALA A 25 10.69 5.80 -10.15
C ALA A 25 11.28 7.07 -10.76
N PRO A 26 11.69 8.11 -9.99
CA PRO A 26 12.28 9.32 -10.57
C PRO A 26 13.43 9.04 -11.54
N TRP A 27 14.25 8.04 -11.24
CA TRP A 27 15.41 7.68 -12.04
C TRP A 27 15.06 6.68 -13.13
N VAL A 28 14.21 5.70 -12.83
CA VAL A 28 13.82 4.65 -13.78
C VAL A 28 12.95 5.18 -14.91
N PHE A 29 12.04 6.12 -14.61
CA PHE A 29 11.14 6.73 -15.59
C PHE A 29 11.60 8.14 -16.01
N HIS A 30 12.83 8.52 -15.66
CA HIS A 30 13.49 9.76 -16.11
C HIS A 30 12.77 11.09 -15.78
N PHE A 31 11.94 11.14 -14.74
CA PHE A 31 11.30 12.38 -14.26
C PHE A 31 12.05 13.05 -13.08
N ASN A 32 13.32 12.71 -12.87
CA ASN A 32 14.17 13.26 -11.79
C ASN A 32 14.50 14.77 -11.90
N HIS A 33 13.91 15.49 -12.86
CA HIS A 33 13.93 16.95 -12.97
C HIS A 33 12.63 17.60 -12.45
N GLU A 34 11.54 16.84 -12.31
CA GLU A 34 10.22 17.32 -11.92
C GLU A 34 10.03 17.28 -10.40
N ARG A 35 10.40 18.37 -9.71
CA ARG A 35 10.43 18.41 -8.24
C ARG A 35 9.14 17.94 -7.54
N PRO A 36 7.93 18.36 -7.96
CA PRO A 36 6.69 17.88 -7.32
C PRO A 36 6.47 16.38 -7.51
N ALA A 37 6.75 15.86 -8.72
CA ALA A 37 6.60 14.45 -9.03
C ALA A 37 7.57 13.58 -8.23
N ILE A 38 8.83 14.03 -8.08
CA ILE A 38 9.84 13.38 -7.23
C ILE A 38 9.39 13.36 -5.77
N ALA A 39 9.03 14.53 -5.23
CA ALA A 39 8.66 14.66 -3.83
C ALA A 39 7.47 13.75 -3.47
N LEU A 40 6.44 13.73 -4.31
CA LEU A 40 5.30 12.84 -4.11
C LEU A 40 5.66 11.37 -4.26
N SER A 41 6.48 11.00 -5.26
CA SER A 41 6.89 9.59 -5.45
C SER A 41 7.64 9.08 -4.22
N ILE A 42 8.61 9.84 -3.72
CA ILE A 42 9.36 9.47 -2.52
C ILE A 42 8.46 9.46 -1.28
N LEU A 43 7.62 10.49 -1.08
CA LEU A 43 6.72 10.58 0.07
C LEU A 43 5.75 9.39 0.13
N PHE A 44 5.08 9.08 -0.99
CA PHE A 44 4.16 7.95 -1.06
C PHE A 44 4.89 6.61 -0.95
N GLY A 45 6.06 6.45 -1.58
CA GLY A 45 6.87 5.24 -1.46
C GLY A 45 7.26 4.94 -0.01
N VAL A 46 7.75 5.94 0.72
CA VAL A 46 8.06 5.81 2.16
C VAL A 46 6.80 5.56 2.97
N THR A 47 5.71 6.29 2.69
CA THR A 47 4.44 6.14 3.44
C THR A 47 3.87 4.74 3.28
N ILE A 48 3.80 4.21 2.07
CA ILE A 48 3.32 2.84 1.79
C ILE A 48 4.22 1.82 2.49
N LEU A 49 5.55 1.97 2.42
CA LEU A 49 6.47 1.08 3.11
C LEU A 49 6.22 1.07 4.62
N VAL A 50 6.16 2.24 5.25
CA VAL A 50 5.92 2.35 6.70
C VAL A 50 4.54 1.79 7.07
N MET A 51 3.49 2.11 6.30
CA MET A 51 2.15 1.57 6.51
C MET A 51 2.16 0.05 6.41
N SER A 52 2.78 -0.52 5.38
CA SER A 52 2.92 -1.96 5.15
C SER A 52 3.60 -2.65 6.33
N LEU A 53 4.75 -2.14 6.79
CA LEU A 53 5.50 -2.69 7.93
C LEU A 53 4.68 -2.67 9.23
N LEU A 54 3.77 -1.70 9.38
CA LEU A 54 2.97 -1.51 10.58
C LEU A 54 1.57 -2.16 10.52
N THR A 55 1.17 -2.70 9.37
CA THR A 55 -0.21 -3.19 9.15
C THR A 55 -0.41 -4.61 9.68
N ASN A 56 -1.58 -4.87 10.26
CA ASN A 56 -1.98 -6.18 10.76
C ASN A 56 -2.47 -7.10 9.63
N TYR A 57 -1.54 -7.47 8.75
CA TYR A 57 -1.68 -8.48 7.70
C TYR A 57 -0.43 -9.38 7.64
N GLU A 58 -0.37 -10.28 6.68
CA GLU A 58 0.69 -11.28 6.52
C GLU A 58 2.09 -10.66 6.35
N GLY A 59 2.21 -9.52 5.66
CA GLY A 59 3.49 -8.86 5.40
C GLY A 59 3.97 -7.91 6.49
N GLY A 60 3.19 -7.69 7.55
CA GLY A 60 3.49 -6.68 8.56
C GLY A 60 4.50 -7.18 9.60
N ILE A 61 5.48 -6.33 9.94
CA ILE A 61 6.48 -6.61 10.98
C ILE A 61 5.91 -6.30 12.37
N ARG A 62 5.34 -5.09 12.54
CA ARG A 62 4.74 -4.64 13.80
C ARG A 62 3.28 -4.32 13.58
N LYS A 63 2.39 -5.26 13.88
CA LYS A 63 0.97 -5.28 13.49
C LYS A 63 0.09 -4.33 14.32
N THR A 64 0.39 -3.04 14.31
CA THR A 64 -0.31 -2.00 15.10
C THR A 64 -1.44 -1.30 14.34
N ILE A 65 -1.39 -1.26 13.01
CA ILE A 65 -2.39 -0.60 12.16
C ILE A 65 -3.41 -1.66 11.70
N PRO A 66 -4.71 -1.50 11.99
CA PRO A 66 -5.75 -2.37 11.46
C PRO A 66 -5.79 -2.38 9.92
N MET A 67 -6.10 -3.54 9.31
CA MET A 67 -6.09 -3.69 7.86
C MET A 67 -7.13 -2.78 7.16
N ASP A 68 -8.27 -2.53 7.78
CA ASP A 68 -9.28 -1.61 7.25
C ASP A 68 -8.77 -0.16 7.17
N VAL A 69 -8.03 0.30 8.18
CA VAL A 69 -7.40 1.63 8.18
C VAL A 69 -6.37 1.74 7.06
N HIS A 70 -5.54 0.72 6.86
CA HIS A 70 -4.60 0.66 5.75
C HIS A 70 -5.33 0.80 4.39
N LEU A 71 -6.40 0.04 4.18
CA LEU A 71 -7.14 0.07 2.92
C LEU A 71 -7.85 1.41 2.68
N TYR A 72 -8.30 2.11 3.73
CA TYR A 72 -8.77 3.48 3.57
C TYR A 72 -7.64 4.42 3.12
N ALA A 73 -6.44 4.27 3.70
CA ALA A 73 -5.28 5.05 3.28
C ALA A 73 -4.92 4.78 1.80
N ASP A 74 -4.99 3.53 1.34
CA ASP A 74 -4.75 3.19 -0.07
C ASP A 74 -5.75 3.86 -1.02
N VAL A 75 -7.05 3.85 -0.67
CA VAL A 75 -8.08 4.44 -1.52
C VAL A 75 -7.94 5.96 -1.56
N PHE A 76 -7.81 6.64 -0.42
CA PHE A 76 -7.72 8.10 -0.39
C PHE A 76 -6.37 8.61 -0.88
N GLY A 77 -5.28 7.98 -0.43
CA GLY A 77 -3.94 8.28 -0.87
C GLY A 77 -3.73 7.99 -2.35
N GLY A 78 -4.24 6.84 -2.83
CA GLY A 78 -4.22 6.48 -4.25
C GLY A 78 -5.00 7.46 -5.12
N ALA A 79 -6.20 7.88 -4.70
CA ALA A 79 -6.96 8.90 -5.41
C ALA A 79 -6.22 10.25 -5.47
N PHE A 80 -5.62 10.68 -4.35
CA PHE A 80 -4.79 11.88 -4.34
C PHE A 80 -3.59 11.76 -5.27
N LEU A 81 -2.85 10.64 -5.20
CA LEU A 81 -1.69 10.39 -6.06
C LEU A 81 -2.10 10.39 -7.54
N ALA A 82 -3.24 9.77 -7.87
CA ALA A 82 -3.77 9.73 -9.23
C ALA A 82 -4.09 11.14 -9.77
N LEU A 83 -4.66 12.01 -8.94
CA LEU A 83 -5.03 13.37 -9.31
C LEU A 83 -3.87 14.37 -9.23
N SER A 84 -2.79 14.00 -8.54
CA SER A 84 -1.66 14.89 -8.26
C SER A 84 -1.01 15.56 -9.47
N PRO A 85 -0.89 14.92 -10.67
CA PRO A 85 -0.32 15.58 -11.84
C PRO A 85 -1.06 16.87 -12.23
N TRP A 86 -2.39 16.86 -12.12
CA TRP A 86 -3.21 18.02 -12.43
C TRP A 86 -3.25 19.01 -11.26
N LEU A 87 -3.34 18.50 -10.02
CA LEU A 87 -3.40 19.36 -8.83
C LEU A 87 -2.10 20.15 -8.59
N LEU A 88 -0.96 19.60 -9.01
CA LEU A 88 0.36 20.20 -8.82
C LEU A 88 1.07 20.56 -10.14
N PHE A 89 0.32 20.64 -11.24
CA PHE A 89 0.75 21.21 -12.52
C PHE A 89 1.96 20.51 -13.18
N PHE A 90 2.06 19.18 -13.08
CA PHE A 90 3.07 18.37 -13.77
C PHE A 90 2.44 17.33 -14.73
N SER A 91 1.18 17.56 -15.15
CA SER A 91 0.44 16.64 -16.03
C SER A 91 1.06 16.50 -17.42
N GLU A 92 1.75 17.53 -17.92
CA GLU A 92 2.34 17.50 -19.27
C GLU A 92 3.57 16.59 -19.38
N THR A 93 4.18 16.20 -18.25
CA THR A 93 5.45 15.45 -18.25
C THR A 93 5.33 14.07 -17.60
N THR A 94 4.67 13.96 -16.44
CA THR A 94 4.76 12.74 -15.60
C THR A 94 3.39 12.19 -15.16
N TYR A 95 2.29 12.49 -15.88
CA TYR A 95 0.97 12.07 -15.41
C TYR A 95 0.77 10.55 -15.40
N VAL A 96 1.30 9.82 -16.40
CA VAL A 96 1.03 8.39 -16.59
C VAL A 96 1.47 7.58 -15.37
N PHE A 97 2.64 7.88 -14.81
CA PHE A 97 3.18 7.14 -13.67
C PHE A 97 2.32 7.36 -12.42
N HIS A 98 2.07 8.60 -12.01
CA HIS A 98 1.26 8.91 -10.83
C HIS A 98 -0.19 8.47 -10.97
N LEU A 99 -0.79 8.63 -12.17
CA LEU A 99 -2.14 8.14 -12.47
C LEU A 99 -2.22 6.62 -12.32
N SER A 100 -1.30 5.88 -12.95
CA SER A 100 -1.31 4.41 -12.90
C SER A 100 -1.07 3.87 -11.49
N MET A 101 -0.10 4.44 -10.77
CA MET A 101 0.16 4.07 -9.37
C MET A 101 -1.04 4.38 -8.48
N GLY A 102 -1.62 5.57 -8.61
CA GLY A 102 -2.77 5.97 -7.81
C GLY A 102 -4.01 5.11 -8.07
N LEU A 103 -4.30 4.80 -9.34
CA LEU A 103 -5.37 3.86 -9.69
C LEU A 103 -5.09 2.45 -9.16
N GLY A 104 -3.84 1.98 -9.24
CA GLY A 104 -3.43 0.69 -8.68
C GLY A 104 -3.70 0.59 -7.18
N LEU A 105 -3.34 1.63 -6.41
CA LEU A 105 -3.62 1.71 -4.96
C LEU A 105 -5.13 1.70 -4.68
N VAL A 106 -5.92 2.49 -5.41
CA VAL A 106 -7.38 2.51 -5.25
C VAL A 106 -7.98 1.14 -5.51
N LEU A 107 -7.60 0.50 -6.62
CA LEU A 107 -8.10 -0.82 -6.98
C LEU A 107 -7.70 -1.88 -5.95
N SER A 108 -6.44 -1.87 -5.49
CA SER A 108 -5.96 -2.78 -4.44
C SER A 108 -6.76 -2.58 -3.14
N GLY A 109 -6.90 -1.32 -2.70
CA GLY A 109 -7.65 -0.93 -1.51
C GLY A 109 -9.12 -1.36 -1.53
N LEU A 110 -9.77 -1.29 -2.70
CA LEU A 110 -11.16 -1.66 -2.88
C LEU A 110 -11.35 -3.18 -2.93
N LEU A 111 -10.46 -3.91 -3.61
CA LEU A 111 -10.63 -5.33 -3.93
C LEU A 111 -10.07 -6.28 -2.85
N THR A 112 -9.32 -5.77 -1.88
CA THR A 112 -8.69 -6.58 -0.82
C THR A 112 -9.61 -6.90 0.36
N LYS A 113 -9.38 -8.07 0.96
CA LYS A 113 -10.04 -8.48 2.21
C LYS A 113 -9.66 -7.56 3.37
N ARG A 114 -10.67 -6.86 3.91
CA ARG A 114 -10.54 -5.85 4.98
C ARG A 114 -10.17 -6.37 6.38
N GLU A 115 -10.40 -7.65 6.65
CA GLU A 115 -10.19 -8.18 8.00
C GLU A 115 -8.69 -8.29 8.31
N SER A 116 -8.27 -7.78 9.48
CA SER A 116 -6.92 -7.99 10.00
C SER A 116 -6.60 -9.48 10.18
N GLN A 117 -5.32 -9.86 10.24
CA GLN A 117 -5.00 -11.25 10.61
C GLN A 117 -5.58 -11.56 11.99
N ARG A 118 -6.22 -12.72 12.11
CA ARG A 118 -6.51 -13.27 13.44
C ARG A 118 -5.17 -13.58 14.10
N ILE A 119 -4.82 -12.81 15.12
CA ILE A 119 -3.78 -13.22 16.05
C ILE A 119 -4.37 -14.37 16.85
N TYR A 120 -3.85 -15.59 16.67
CA TYR A 120 -4.21 -16.69 17.56
C TYR A 120 -3.66 -16.36 18.95
N MET A 121 -4.55 -16.00 19.87
CA MET A 121 -4.23 -15.97 21.29
C MET A 121 -4.57 -17.36 21.86
N PRO A 122 -3.59 -18.13 22.33
CA PRO A 122 -3.87 -19.36 23.07
C PRO A 122 -4.80 -19.03 24.24
N LYS A 123 -5.87 -19.78 24.42
CA LYS A 123 -6.72 -19.58 25.59
C LYS A 123 -5.98 -20.08 26.83
N PRO A 124 -6.12 -19.43 28.00
CA PRO A 124 -5.65 -20.01 29.25
C PRO A 124 -6.28 -21.41 29.43
N GLY A 125 -5.48 -22.46 29.29
CA GLY A 125 -5.94 -23.86 29.34
C GLY A 125 -5.68 -24.68 28.07
N ASP A 126 -5.21 -24.08 26.97
CA ASP A 126 -4.73 -24.82 25.81
C ASP A 126 -3.43 -25.55 26.19
N ARG A 127 -3.55 -26.80 26.66
CA ARG A 127 -2.38 -27.68 26.83
C ARG A 127 -1.91 -28.07 25.44
N HIS A 128 -0.78 -27.51 25.03
CA HIS A 128 -0.02 -28.02 23.90
C HIS A 128 0.41 -29.45 24.20
N ILE A 129 -0.37 -30.43 23.73
CA ILE A 129 0.04 -31.82 23.69
C ILE A 129 1.09 -31.87 22.58
N TYR A 130 2.37 -31.82 22.96
CA TYR A 130 3.45 -32.19 22.06
C TYR A 130 3.28 -33.68 21.75
N HIS A 131 2.84 -34.00 20.54
CA HIS A 131 3.05 -35.34 20.00
C HIS A 131 4.52 -35.38 19.54
N GLY A 132 5.30 -36.19 20.25
CA GLY A 132 6.69 -36.50 19.92
C GLY A 132 6.84 -37.41 18.71
#